data_AF-A0A954EEV8-F1
#
_entry.id   AF-A0A954EEV8-F1
#
_cell.length_a   1.000
_cell.length_b   1.000
_cell.length_c   1.000
_cell.angle_alpha   90.00
_cell.angle_beta   90.00
_cell.angle_gamma   90.00
#
_symmetry.space_group_name_H-M   'P 1'
#
loop_
_entity.id
_entity.type
_entity.pdbx_description
1 polymer ?
#
loop_
_entity_poly.entity_id
_entity_poly.type
_entity_poly.pdbx_seq_one_letter_code
_entity_poly.pdbx_strand_id
1 'polypeptide(L)'
;RLAEAEPLMRRALAIDEQSYGPEHPSVARDLNNLALLLQAINRFEEAEPLMRRCLCIFLEFTQRHHNSHPNLHAATCHYGDLLKQMGLSHEQVEVKLRKLGQEYGLEY
;
A
#
# COMPACT_ATOMS: atom_id res chain seq x y z
N ARG A 1 -4.72 21.70 -5.41
CA ARG A 1 -4.48 21.13 -6.76
C ARG A 1 -3.87 19.75 -6.59
N LEU A 2 -4.66 18.68 -6.72
CA LEU A 2 -4.15 17.30 -6.63
C LEU A 2 -3.19 16.95 -7.78
N ALA A 3 -3.37 17.60 -8.94
CA ALA A 3 -2.52 17.46 -10.13
C ALA A 3 -1.06 17.94 -9.93
N GLU A 4 -0.78 18.84 -8.98
CA GLU A 4 0.60 19.27 -8.68
C GLU A 4 1.28 18.35 -7.65
N ALA A 5 0.51 17.64 -6.84
CA ALA A 5 1.02 16.73 -5.82
C ALA A 5 1.57 15.42 -6.41
N GLU A 6 0.91 14.88 -7.44
CA GLU A 6 1.30 13.62 -8.08
C GLU A 6 2.76 13.61 -8.60
N PRO A 7 3.21 14.59 -9.41
CA PRO A 7 4.59 14.59 -9.90
C PRO A 7 5.62 14.73 -8.77
N LEU A 8 5.29 15.47 -7.70
CA LEU A 8 6.16 15.60 -6.53
C LEU A 8 6.25 14.27 -5.76
N MET A 9 5.13 13.58 -5.57
CA MET A 9 5.10 12.26 -4.91
C MET A 9 5.85 11.20 -5.72
N ARG A 10 5.72 11.19 -7.06
CA ARG A 10 6.49 10.27 -7.91
C ARG A 10 7.98 10.54 -7.86
N ARG A 11 8.38 11.82 -7.77
CA ARG A 11 9.79 12.19 -7.62
C ARG A 11 10.34 11.78 -6.24
N ALA A 12 9.58 11.99 -5.17
CA ALA A 12 9.95 11.55 -3.82
C ALA A 12 10.13 10.02 -3.79
N LEU A 13 9.16 9.28 -4.32
CA LEU A 13 9.23 7.82 -4.44
C LEU A 13 10.50 7.35 -5.15
N ALA A 14 10.84 7.94 -6.30
CA ALA A 14 12.05 7.57 -7.03
C ALA A 14 13.35 7.84 -6.25
N ILE A 15 13.39 8.94 -5.47
CA ILE A 15 14.53 9.28 -4.63
C ILE A 15 14.66 8.28 -3.46
N ASP A 16 13.54 7.99 -2.78
CA ASP A 16 13.53 7.08 -1.64
C ASP A 16 13.79 5.63 -2.07
N GLU A 17 13.30 5.20 -3.23
CA GLU A 17 13.64 3.90 -3.82
C GLU A 17 15.13 3.77 -4.11
N GLN A 18 15.75 4.81 -4.67
CA GLN A 18 17.18 4.82 -4.95
C GLN A 18 18.03 4.87 -3.67
N SER A 19 17.52 5.52 -2.62
CA SER A 19 18.26 5.77 -1.38
C SER A 19 18.16 4.61 -0.39
N TYR A 20 16.98 4.02 -0.24
CA TYR A 20 16.70 2.98 0.75
C TYR A 20 16.51 1.57 0.15
N GLY A 21 16.27 1.49 -1.16
CA GLY A 21 15.88 0.26 -1.84
C GLY A 21 14.36 0.06 -1.92
N PRO A 22 13.88 -0.75 -2.88
CA PRO A 22 12.46 -0.84 -3.24
C PRO A 22 11.56 -1.46 -2.16
N GLU A 23 12.13 -2.17 -1.19
CA GLU A 23 11.42 -2.88 -0.12
C GLU A 23 11.51 -2.16 1.24
N HIS A 24 11.94 -0.90 1.26
CA HIS A 24 12.08 -0.16 2.51
C HIS A 24 10.74 0.42 3.00
N PRO A 25 10.45 0.43 4.32
CA PRO A 25 9.24 1.03 4.88
C PRO A 25 9.00 2.51 4.48
N SER A 26 10.06 3.28 4.23
CA SER A 26 9.94 4.66 3.70
C SER A 26 9.34 4.69 2.30
N VAL A 27 9.74 3.75 1.42
CA VAL A 27 9.16 3.59 0.08
C VAL A 27 7.69 3.20 0.18
N ALA A 28 7.33 2.32 1.11
CA ALA A 28 5.93 1.96 1.36
C ALA A 28 5.07 3.17 1.76
N ARG A 29 5.60 4.08 2.59
CA ARG A 29 4.90 5.31 2.95
C ARG A 29 4.67 6.21 1.73
N ASP A 30 5.65 6.34 0.84
CA ASP A 30 5.51 7.15 -0.36
C ASP A 30 4.49 6.55 -1.35
N LEU A 31 4.53 5.22 -1.52
CA LEU A 31 3.54 4.46 -2.28
C LEU A 31 2.12 4.65 -1.71
N ASN A 32 1.95 4.56 -0.39
CA ASN A 32 0.67 4.80 0.27
C ASN A 32 0.12 6.19 -0.05
N ASN A 33 0.96 7.22 0.06
CA ASN A 33 0.54 8.59 -0.18
C ASN A 33 0.13 8.85 -1.63
N LEU A 34 0.90 8.30 -2.59
CA LEU A 34 0.56 8.38 -4.01
C LEU A 34 -0.73 7.62 -4.33
N ALA A 35 -0.93 6.44 -3.74
CA ALA A 35 -2.14 5.66 -3.93
C ALA A 35 -3.39 6.37 -3.38
N LEU A 36 -3.31 6.96 -2.18
CA LEU A 36 -4.40 7.76 -1.60
C LEU A 36 -4.74 8.98 -2.47
N LEU A 37 -3.73 9.63 -3.05
CA LEU A 37 -3.94 10.75 -3.97
C LEU A 37 -4.71 10.30 -5.22
N LEU A 38 -4.32 9.18 -5.83
CA LEU A 38 -4.97 8.61 -7.01
C LEU A 38 -6.40 8.16 -6.69
N GLN A 39 -6.60 7.55 -5.51
CA GLN A 39 -7.92 7.19 -4.99
C GLN A 39 -8.83 8.42 -4.87
N ALA A 40 -8.32 9.54 -4.32
CA ALA A 40 -9.07 10.78 -4.16
C ALA A 40 -9.51 11.43 -5.50
N ILE A 41 -8.86 11.08 -6.61
CA ILE A 41 -9.23 11.51 -7.97
C ILE A 41 -9.86 10.37 -8.81
N ASN A 42 -10.38 9.33 -8.15
CA ASN A 42 -11.07 8.18 -8.74
C ASN A 42 -10.23 7.36 -9.75
N ARG A 43 -8.90 7.41 -9.66
CA ARG A 43 -7.98 6.60 -10.48
C ARG A 43 -7.63 5.30 -9.74
N PHE A 44 -8.66 4.50 -9.43
CA PHE A 44 -8.51 3.32 -8.58
C PHE A 44 -7.61 2.24 -9.19
N GLU A 45 -7.68 2.05 -10.51
CA GLU A 45 -6.83 1.10 -11.25
C GLU A 45 -5.34 1.43 -11.15
N GLU A 46 -4.99 2.72 -11.00
CA GLU A 46 -3.60 3.14 -10.80
C GLU A 46 -3.19 3.13 -9.33
N ALA A 47 -4.15 3.31 -8.42
CA ALA A 47 -3.93 3.27 -6.98
C ALA A 47 -3.70 1.84 -6.45
N GLU A 48 -4.42 0.84 -7.01
CA GLU A 48 -4.40 -0.55 -6.55
C GLU A 48 -2.99 -1.15 -6.51
N PRO A 49 -2.18 -1.11 -7.59
CA PRO A 49 -0.86 -1.73 -7.57
C PRO A 49 0.09 -1.06 -6.59
N LEU A 50 -0.05 0.26 -6.40
CA LEU A 50 0.77 1.02 -5.45
C LEU A 50 0.40 0.69 -4.00
N MET A 51 -0.90 0.64 -3.70
CA MET A 51 -1.38 0.30 -2.37
C MET A 51 -1.08 -1.16 -2.01
N ARG A 52 -1.22 -2.08 -2.98
CA ARG A 52 -0.84 -3.48 -2.81
C ARG A 52 0.66 -3.61 -2.50
N ARG A 53 1.52 -2.92 -3.24
CA ARG A 53 2.97 -2.95 -3.00
C ARG A 53 3.34 -2.35 -1.64
N CYS A 54 2.71 -1.24 -1.24
CA CYS A 54 2.85 -0.66 0.10
C CYS A 54 2.56 -1.70 1.19
N LEU A 55 1.43 -2.42 1.09
CA LEU A 55 1.05 -3.45 2.05
C LEU A 55 2.08 -4.61 2.06
N CYS A 56 2.49 -5.10 0.89
CA CYS A 56 3.51 -6.16 0.77
C CYS A 56 4.82 -5.80 1.48
N ILE A 57 5.30 -4.56 1.36
CA ILE A 57 6.53 -4.11 2.03
C ILE A 57 6.38 -4.17 3.56
N PHE A 58 5.24 -3.72 4.10
CA PHE A 58 5.01 -3.80 5.55
C PHE A 58 4.82 -5.22 6.06
N LEU A 59 4.22 -6.11 5.24
CA LEU A 59 4.11 -7.54 5.53
C LEU A 59 5.50 -8.19 5.58
N GLU A 60 6.32 -7.97 4.56
CA GLU A 60 7.72 -8.46 4.48
C GLU A 60 8.55 -7.94 5.66
N PHE A 61 8.43 -6.65 6.01
CA PHE A 61 9.09 -6.09 7.18
C PHE A 61 8.68 -6.83 8.46
N THR A 62 7.38 -7.03 8.64
CA THR A 62 6.84 -7.70 9.84
C THR A 62 7.31 -9.15 9.91
N GLN A 63 7.34 -9.85 8.79
CA GLN A 63 7.84 -11.22 8.69
C GLN A 63 9.33 -11.30 9.04
N ARG A 64 10.17 -10.41 8.46
CA ARG A 64 11.62 -10.40 8.67
C ARG A 64 12.03 -10.00 10.09
N HIS A 65 11.32 -9.06 10.70
CA HIS A 65 11.68 -8.52 12.01
C HIS A 65 10.88 -9.13 13.17
N HIS A 66 9.89 -9.98 12.89
CA HIS A 66 8.94 -10.52 13.86
C HIS A 66 8.28 -9.43 14.73
N ASN A 67 8.16 -8.23 14.17
CA ASN A 67 7.56 -7.07 14.84
C ASN A 67 6.73 -6.27 13.83
N SER A 68 5.49 -5.99 14.21
CA SER A 68 4.54 -5.28 13.34
C SER A 68 4.97 -3.82 13.16
N HIS A 69 5.06 -3.38 11.91
CA HIS A 69 5.30 -1.98 11.60
C HIS A 69 4.07 -1.15 12.00
N PRO A 70 4.22 0.03 12.65
CA PRO A 70 3.08 0.84 13.11
C PRO A 70 2.09 1.23 12.00
N ASN A 71 2.57 1.31 10.75
CA ASN A 71 1.75 1.64 9.59
C ASN A 71 1.08 0.43 8.90
N LEU A 72 1.34 -0.81 9.33
CA LEU A 72 0.77 -2.01 8.70
C LEU A 72 -0.76 -1.97 8.74
N HIS A 73 -1.34 -1.68 9.92
CA HIS A 73 -2.79 -1.61 10.08
C HIS A 73 -3.43 -0.55 9.17
N ALA A 74 -2.84 0.64 9.09
CA ALA A 74 -3.32 1.70 8.22
C ALA A 74 -3.25 1.29 6.73
N ALA A 75 -2.15 0.67 6.30
CA ALA A 75 -2.02 0.15 4.93
C ALA A 75 -3.07 -0.92 4.60
N THR A 76 -3.34 -1.84 5.54
CA THR A 76 -4.40 -2.84 5.39
C THR A 76 -5.78 -2.20 5.23
N CYS A 77 -6.11 -1.20 6.07
CA CYS A 77 -7.37 -0.46 5.97
C CYS A 77 -7.49 0.29 4.64
N HIS A 78 -6.47 1.05 4.24
CA HIS A 78 -6.49 1.81 3.00
C HIS A 78 -6.65 0.90 1.77
N TYR A 79 -5.98 -0.25 1.76
CA TYR A 79 -6.14 -1.23 0.68
C TYR A 79 -7.54 -1.84 0.68
N GLY A 80 -8.09 -2.20 1.84
CA GLY A 80 -9.46 -2.70 1.94
C GLY A 80 -10.50 -1.71 1.43
N ASP A 81 -10.35 -0.43 1.78
CA ASP A 81 -11.28 0.62 1.34
C ASP A 81 -11.15 0.92 -0.15
N LEU A 82 -9.93 0.90 -0.70
CA LEU A 82 -9.70 1.02 -2.13
C LEU A 82 -10.40 -0.10 -2.91
N LEU A 83 -10.28 -1.34 -2.45
CA LEU A 83 -10.93 -2.50 -3.08
C LEU A 83 -12.46 -2.39 -3.05
N LYS A 84 -13.04 -1.90 -1.95
CA LYS A 84 -14.48 -1.63 -1.87
C LYS A 84 -14.91 -0.56 -2.89
N GLN A 85 -14.11 0.48 -3.08
CA GLN A 85 -14.37 1.52 -4.08
C GLN A 85 -14.24 1.01 -5.52
N MET A 86 -13.41 -0.02 -5.75
CA MET A 86 -13.35 -0.77 -7.01
C MET A 86 -14.53 -1.73 -7.22
N GLY A 87 -15.46 -1.81 -6.25
CA GLY A 87 -16.68 -2.63 -6.36
C GLY A 87 -16.56 -4.04 -5.79
N LEU A 88 -15.47 -4.37 -5.08
CA LEU A 88 -15.36 -5.67 -4.41
C LEU A 88 -16.28 -5.71 -3.18
N SER A 89 -16.94 -6.85 -2.97
CA SER A 89 -17.71 -7.09 -1.75
C SER A 89 -16.80 -7.21 -0.53
N HIS A 90 -17.36 -7.04 0.66
CA HIS A 90 -16.62 -7.20 1.91
C HIS A 90 -15.90 -8.57 2.00
N GLU A 91 -16.58 -9.64 1.60
CA GLU A 91 -16.03 -11.00 1.58
C GLU A 91 -14.86 -11.13 0.59
N GLN A 92 -14.99 -10.56 -0.62
CA GLN A 92 -13.90 -10.57 -1.60
C GLN A 92 -12.66 -9.82 -1.10
N VAL A 93 -12.88 -8.70 -0.40
CA VAL A 93 -11.81 -7.91 0.23
C VAL A 93 -11.11 -8.75 1.31
N GLU A 94 -11.86 -9.38 2.20
CA GLU A 94 -11.31 -10.24 3.25
C GLU A 94 -10.51 -11.40 2.69
N VAL A 95 -11.03 -12.09 1.67
CA VAL A 95 -10.31 -13.18 1.00
C VAL A 95 -8.99 -12.68 0.40
N LYS A 96 -8.99 -11.51 -0.25
CA LYS A 96 -7.78 -10.94 -0.85
C LYS A 96 -6.75 -10.53 0.21
N LEU A 97 -7.19 -9.91 1.30
CA LEU A 97 -6.34 -9.52 2.43
C LEU A 97 -5.76 -10.74 3.16
N ARG A 98 -6.59 -11.76 3.43
CA ARG A 98 -6.17 -13.00 4.07
C ARG A 98 -5.13 -13.73 3.21
N LYS A 99 -5.36 -13.84 1.91
CA LYS A 99 -4.40 -14.47 1.00
C LYS A 99 -3.04 -13.75 1.02
N LEU A 100 -3.05 -12.42 0.99
CA LEU A 100 -1.82 -11.64 1.11
C LEU A 100 -1.14 -11.87 2.46
N GLY A 101 -1.87 -11.85 3.58
CA GLY A 101 -1.27 -12.15 4.89
C GLY A 101 -0.60 -13.52 4.94
N GLN A 102 -1.30 -14.55 4.44
CA GLN A 102 -0.81 -15.92 4.40
C GLN A 102 0.47 -16.09 3.57
N GLU A 103 0.62 -15.36 2.45
CA GLU A 103 1.84 -15.35 1.64
C GLU A 103 3.09 -14.92 2.45
N TYR A 104 2.90 -14.10 3.50
CA TYR A 104 3.96 -13.64 4.40
C TYR A 104 3.94 -14.31 5.79
N GLY A 105 3.13 -15.37 5.95
CA GLY A 105 3.03 -16.12 7.21
C GLY A 105 2.32 -15.35 8.34
N LEU A 106 1.48 -14.37 8.00
CA LEU A 106 0.69 -13.59 8.95
C LEU A 106 -0.79 -13.99 8.83
N GLU A 107 -1.38 -14.42 9.95
CA GLU A 107 -2.82 -14.69 10.02
C GLU A 107 -3.57 -13.42 10.44
N TYR A 108 -4.65 -13.11 9.72
CA TYR A 108 -5.58 -12.03 9.98
C TYR A 108 -6.95 -12.59 10.38
#